data_AF-A0A954F8Z5-F1
#
_entry.id   AF-A0A954F8Z5-F1
#
_cell.length_a   1.000
_cell.length_b   1.000
_cell.length_c   1.000
_cell.angle_alpha   90.00
_cell.angle_beta   90.00
_cell.angle_gamma   90.00
#
_symmetry.space_group_name_H-M   'P 1'
#
loop_
_entity.id
_entity.type
_entity.pdbx_description
1 polymer ?
#
loop_
_entity_poly.entity_id
_entity_poly.type
_entity_poly.pdbx_seq_one_letter_code
_entity_poly.pdbx_strand_id
1 'polypeptide(L)' 'GHYGGNANRVNTTIPEAEAEMKKLGKPYEVNIYEGAGHGFLRQLDGQEGANLKAGQAAWGKTVAFLKGLLEVK' A
#
# COMPACT_ATOMS: atom_id res chain seq x y z
N GLY A 1 -3.71 -2.11 -1.51
CA GLY A 1 -3.35 -1.29 -0.35
C GLY A 1 -1.84 -1.21 -0.23
N HIS A 2 -1.34 -0.05 0.21
CA HIS A 2 0.08 0.22 0.45
C HIS A 2 0.28 0.51 1.93
N TYR A 3 0.99 -0.37 2.63
CA TYR A 3 1.09 -0.38 4.09
C TYR A 3 2.55 -0.26 4.53
N GLY A 4 2.81 0.62 5.50
CA GLY A 4 4.12 0.65 6.16
C GLY A 4 4.26 -0.54 7.10
N GLY A 5 5.36 -1.29 7.01
CA GLY A 5 5.63 -2.45 7.85
C GLY A 5 5.65 -2.11 9.35
N ASN A 6 6.09 -0.90 9.70
CA ASN A 6 6.12 -0.41 11.08
C ASN A 6 4.78 0.19 11.56
N ALA A 7 3.75 0.19 10.72
CA ALA A 7 2.43 0.76 11.02
C ALA A 7 1.45 -0.28 11.62
N ASN A 8 1.86 -0.95 12.71
CA ASN A 8 1.13 -2.09 13.30
C ASN A 8 -0.36 -1.82 13.58
N ARG A 9 -0.73 -0.62 14.04
CA ARG A 9 -2.14 -0.24 14.29
C ARG A 9 -3.00 -0.29 13.02
N VAL A 10 -2.41 -0.06 11.85
CA VAL A 10 -3.10 -0.19 10.56
C VAL A 10 -3.00 -1.62 10.06
N ASN A 11 -1.84 -2.27 10.22
CA ASN A 11 -1.62 -3.61 9.68
C ASN A 11 -2.55 -4.67 10.32
N THR A 12 -2.98 -4.45 11.57
CA THR A 12 -3.96 -5.32 12.25
C THR A 12 -5.33 -5.34 11.57
N THR A 13 -5.69 -4.35 10.76
CA THR A 13 -6.99 -4.30 10.06
C THR A 13 -6.94 -4.92 8.66
N ILE A 14 -5.76 -5.33 8.18
CA ILE A 14 -5.59 -5.90 6.83
C ILE A 14 -6.41 -7.19 6.63
N PRO A 15 -6.42 -8.17 7.56
CA PRO A 15 -7.16 -9.42 7.34
C PRO A 15 -8.67 -9.20 7.18
N GLU A 16 -9.25 -8.29 7.96
CA GLU A 16 -10.67 -7.96 7.86
C GLU A 16 -11.00 -7.29 6.52
N ALA A 17 -10.17 -6.33 6.09
CA ALA A 17 -10.34 -5.69 4.79
C ALA A 17 -10.20 -6.69 3.63
N GLU A 18 -9.24 -7.61 3.68
CA GLU A 18 -9.05 -8.63 2.65
C GLU A 18 -10.26 -9.58 2.59
N ALA A 19 -10.76 -10.03 3.73
CA ALA A 19 -11.95 -10.87 3.81
C ALA A 19 -13.18 -10.19 3.21
N GLU A 20 -13.40 -8.91 3.51
CA GLU A 20 -14.56 -8.16 3.00
C GLU A 20 -14.46 -7.89 1.50
N MET A 21 -13.29 -7.50 1.01
CA MET A 21 -13.05 -7.31 -0.42
C MET A 21 -13.26 -8.60 -1.22
N LYS A 22 -12.83 -9.74 -0.65
CA LYS A 22 -13.08 -11.06 -1.23
C LYS A 22 -14.58 -11.39 -1.30
N LYS A 23 -15.35 -11.15 -0.23
CA LYS A 23 -16.81 -11.36 -0.24
C LYS A 23 -17.50 -10.50 -1.31
N LEU A 24 -17.04 -9.26 -1.49
CA LEU A 24 -17.58 -8.33 -2.48
C LEU A 24 -17.11 -8.60 -3.92
N GLY A 25 -16.22 -9.59 -4.11
CA GLY A 25 -15.62 -9.89 -5.42
C GLY A 25 -14.79 -8.72 -5.97
N LYS A 26 -14.23 -7.88 -5.10
CA LYS A 26 -13.45 -6.70 -5.51
C LYS A 26 -11.95 -7.01 -5.45
N PRO A 27 -11.17 -6.53 -6.45
CA PRO A 27 -9.73 -6.72 -6.43
C PRO A 27 -9.11 -5.98 -5.25
N TYR A 28 -8.26 -6.68 -4.51
CA TYR A 28 -7.55 -6.13 -3.36
C TYR A 28 -6.19 -6.81 -3.22
N GLU A 29 -5.12 -6.07 -3.52
CA GLU A 29 -3.73 -6.52 -3.35
C GLU A 29 -3.16 -5.88 -2.07
N VAL A 30 -2.51 -6.67 -1.22
CA VAL A 30 -1.82 -6.16 -0.01
C VAL A 30 -0.34 -5.99 -0.30
N ASN A 31 0.18 -4.78 -0.11
CA ASN A 31 1.60 -4.48 -0.20
C ASN A 31 2.10 -3.93 1.13
N ILE A 32 3.02 -4.63 1.78
CA ILE A 32 3.63 -4.21 3.05
C ILE A 32 5.11 -3.88 2.78
N TYR A 33 5.52 -2.68 3.18
CA TYR A 33 6.88 -2.19 2.97
C TYR A 33 7.66 -2.21 4.27
N GLU A 34 8.60 -3.14 4.40
CA GLU A 34 9.43 -3.30 5.59
C GLU A 34 10.12 -1.99 5.99
N GLY A 35 10.13 -1.70 7.31
CA GLY A 35 10.72 -0.48 7.88
C GLY A 35 9.93 0.80 7.64
N ALA A 36 9.03 0.85 6.66
CA ALA A 36 8.28 2.07 6.37
C ALA A 36 7.21 2.36 7.43
N GLY A 37 7.02 3.65 7.72
CA GLY A 37 6.06 4.14 8.70
C GLY A 37 4.69 4.50 8.11
N HIS A 38 3.77 4.88 8.99
CA HIS A 38 2.50 5.48 8.55
C HIS A 38 2.76 6.82 7.82
N GLY A 39 2.14 6.99 6.66
CA GLY A 39 2.31 8.20 5.85
C GLY A 39 3.70 8.32 5.21
N PHE A 40 4.34 7.20 4.83
CA PHE A 40 5.68 7.20 4.22
C PHE A 40 5.81 8.09 2.98
N LEU A 41 4.74 8.30 2.20
CA LEU A 41 4.73 9.25 1.08
C LEU A 41 4.86 10.72 1.50
N ARG A 42 4.47 11.06 2.73
CA ARG A 42 4.61 12.43 3.30
C ARG A 42 5.99 12.67 3.91
N GLN A 43 6.68 11.61 4.33
CA GLN A 43 7.95 11.69 5.07
C GLN A 43 9.01 10.81 4.40
N LEU A 44 9.35 11.10 3.14
CA LEU A 44 10.22 10.24 2.32
C LEU A 44 11.62 10.04 2.92
N ASP A 45 12.14 11.05 3.62
CA ASP A 45 13.42 11.05 4.32
C ASP A 45 13.41 10.26 5.65
N GLY A 46 12.23 9.84 6.13
CA GLY A 46 12.08 9.13 7.39
C GLY A 46 12.47 7.63 7.35
N GLN A 47 12.53 7.03 8.54
CA GLN A 47 12.76 5.59 8.75
C GLN A 47 14.03 5.08 8.04
N GLU A 48 15.14 5.83 8.16
CA GLU A 48 16.45 5.47 7.58
C GLU A 48 16.37 5.17 6.06
N GLY A 49 15.52 5.91 5.35
CA GLY A 49 15.30 5.75 3.91
C GLY A 49 14.31 4.64 3.52
N ALA A 50 13.76 3.89 4.48
CA ALA A 50 12.71 2.90 4.20
C ALA A 50 11.46 3.57 3.62
N ASN A 51 11.13 4.80 4.04
CA ASN A 51 9.99 5.53 3.50
C ASN A 51 10.18 5.89 2.01
N LEU A 52 11.39 6.32 1.61
CA LEU A 52 11.70 6.58 0.21
C LEU A 52 11.57 5.32 -0.64
N LYS A 53 12.14 4.19 -0.19
CA LYS A 53 12.04 2.90 -0.88
C LYS A 53 10.58 2.46 -1.03
N ALA A 54 9.79 2.59 0.03
CA ALA A 54 8.35 2.32 0.00
C ALA A 54 7.61 3.25 -0.96
N GLY A 55 7.94 4.54 -0.97
CA GLY A 55 7.34 5.54 -1.86
C GLY A 55 7.58 5.22 -3.33
N GLN A 56 8.83 4.91 -3.69
CA GLN A 56 9.20 4.53 -5.05
C GLN A 56 8.48 3.26 -5.51
N ALA A 57 8.40 2.23 -4.66
CA ALA A 57 7.72 0.98 -4.97
C ALA A 57 6.18 1.13 -5.03
N ALA A 58 5.59 1.91 -4.12
CA ALA A 58 4.14 2.13 -4.05
C ALA A 58 3.61 2.98 -5.21
N TRP A 59 4.34 4.03 -5.60
CA TRP A 59 3.86 4.96 -6.62
C TRP A 59 3.73 4.29 -7.99
N GLY A 60 4.73 3.48 -8.39
CA GLY A 60 4.66 2.73 -9.64
C GLY A 60 3.46 1.79 -9.70
N LYS A 61 3.19 1.06 -8.60
CA LYS A 61 2.01 0.18 -8.48
C LYS A 61 0.69 0.95 -8.53
N THR A 62 0.64 2.12 -7.88
CA THR A 62 -0.56 2.99 -7.90
C THR A 62 -0.89 3.43 -9.32
N VAL A 63 0.10 3.94 -10.06
CA VAL A 63 -0.09 4.36 -11.46
C VAL A 63 -0.52 3.18 -12.33
N ALA A 64 0.12 2.02 -12.19
CA ALA A 64 -0.23 0.82 -12.95
C ALA A 64 -1.68 0.35 -12.68
N PHE A 65 -2.10 0.36 -11.41
CA PHE A 65 -3.47 0.03 -11.01
C PHE A 65 -4.49 0.99 -11.65
N LEU A 66 -4.23 2.30 -11.60
CA LEU A 66 -5.12 3.30 -12.20
C LEU A 66 -5.21 3.16 -13.72
N LYS A 67 -4.09 2.96 -14.41
CA LYS A 67 -4.09 2.70 -15.85
C LYS A 67 -4.92 1.46 -16.21
N GLY A 68 -4.72 0.37 -15.48
CA GLY A 68 -5.49 -0.87 -15.68
C GLY A 68 -7.00 -0.74 -15.46
N LEU A 69 -7.47 0.30 -14.75
CA LEU A 69 -8.90 0.53 -14.54
C LEU A 69 -9.48 1.64 -15.41
N LEU A 70 -8.69 2.65 -15.76
CA LEU A 70 -9.16 3.85 -16.45
C LEU A 70 -8.87 3.83 -17.95
N GLU A 71 -7.87 3.08 -18.40
CA GLU A 71 -7.47 3.00 -19.82
C GLU A 71 -8.07 1.78 -20.53
N VAL A 72 -8.72 0.87 -19.80
CA VAL A 72 -9.46 -0.25 -20.38
C VAL A 72 -10.77 0.30 -20.97
N LYS A 73 -10.81 0.38 -22.30
CA LYS A 73 -12.02 0.70 -23.10
C LYS A 73 -12.98 -0.48 -23.14
#